data_AF-A0AAJ7T4H1-F1
#
_entry.id   AF-A0AAJ7T4H1-F1
#
_cell.length_a   1.000
_cell.length_b   1.000
_cell.length_c   1.000
_cell.angle_alpha   90.00
_cell.angle_beta   90.00
_cell.angle_gamma   90.00
#
_symmetry.space_group_name_H-M   'P 1'
#
loop_
_entity.id
_entity.type
_entity.pdbx_description
1 polymer ?
#
loop_
_entity_poly.entity_id
_entity_poly.type
_entity_poly.pdbx_seq_one_letter_code
_entity_poly.pdbx_strand_id
1 'polypeptide(L)'
;MRRKSQESRGQCFSSLYKIKSVLLREKNRTTMNILILLVLLGPGLAVAQYEEDVQCESEEGVCQYNNETCNGTYELGKCGGPIDRQCCLENANPLRYSLQLPPYGHVITQCKQGDFCQSLGEKCQDIWNPNLKCSGKYRPKMCPEPGHCQCCLRCQEDERCKKVGGSCQYNNYKCHGIYKPQMCPGGKNCQCCVPKWKPFCHGQVVNVVRGCEGKYGCGHYKSPRPHGKHMGVDIICPDGSRVNAPFKGELKGWARAYKKNNAINDGVILSNSVFCIKIFYVHAHRYTGAVNSDQAIGYLLNVQRVYPGITSHIHVEMCDKSKDPTFYLN
;
A
#
# COMPACT_ATOMS: atom_id res chain seq x y z
N MET A 1 -34.22 -58.43 -37.09
CA MET A 1 -35.02 -59.02 -35.99
C MET A 1 -34.77 -58.16 -34.75
N ARG A 2 -35.67 -57.23 -34.41
CA ARG A 2 -36.69 -57.31 -33.32
C ARG A 2 -36.05 -57.50 -31.93
N ARG A 3 -36.01 -56.43 -31.10
CA ARG A 3 -36.96 -56.06 -29.99
C ARG A 3 -36.56 -56.80 -28.67
N LYS A 4 -36.62 -56.29 -27.44
CA LYS A 4 -37.33 -55.20 -26.69
C LYS A 4 -36.66 -55.13 -25.29
N SER A 5 -36.41 -53.97 -24.67
CA SER A 5 -37.22 -53.22 -23.66
C SER A 5 -37.74 -53.98 -22.42
N GLN A 6 -37.45 -53.46 -21.21
CA GLN A 6 -38.31 -53.22 -20.01
C GLN A 6 -37.38 -53.07 -18.80
N GLU A 7 -37.36 -52.01 -17.97
CA GLU A 7 -38.36 -51.13 -17.36
C GLU A 7 -39.28 -51.80 -16.32
N SER A 8 -38.99 -51.56 -15.03
CA SER A 8 -39.95 -51.36 -13.92
C SER A 8 -39.16 -50.73 -12.74
N ARG A 9 -39.41 -49.50 -12.26
CA ARG A 9 -40.60 -48.83 -11.68
C ARG A 9 -41.13 -49.47 -10.38
N GLY A 10 -41.05 -48.68 -9.32
CA GLY A 10 -42.12 -48.52 -8.32
C GLY A 10 -41.69 -48.75 -6.87
N GLN A 11 -42.10 -47.97 -5.86
CA GLN A 11 -42.77 -46.66 -5.82
C GLN A 11 -42.94 -46.27 -4.35
N CYS A 12 -43.00 -44.96 -4.11
CA CYS A 12 -43.57 -44.27 -2.95
C CYS A 12 -44.73 -44.99 -2.21
N PHE A 13 -44.70 -44.93 -0.88
CA PHE A 13 -45.87 -44.75 0.01
C PHE A 13 -45.50 -43.63 1.00
N SER A 14 -46.12 -42.44 0.89
CA SER A 14 -47.32 -41.99 1.62
C SER A 14 -47.04 -41.70 3.12
N SER A 15 -46.85 -40.45 3.55
CA SER A 15 -47.86 -39.39 3.81
C SER A 15 -48.37 -39.35 5.27
N LEU A 16 -48.01 -38.25 5.94
CA LEU A 16 -48.77 -37.44 6.92
C LEU A 16 -49.05 -37.92 8.37
N TYR A 17 -49.05 -36.89 9.25
CA TYR A 17 -49.44 -36.77 10.67
C TYR A 17 -48.35 -37.02 11.74
N LYS A 18 -48.14 -36.21 12.79
CA LYS A 18 -48.42 -34.78 13.10
C LYS A 18 -47.74 -34.47 14.46
N ILE A 19 -46.98 -33.37 14.55
CA ILE A 19 -46.83 -32.40 15.67
C ILE A 19 -46.44 -32.85 17.11
N LYS A 20 -45.23 -32.40 17.53
CA LYS A 20 -44.79 -31.69 18.79
C LYS A 20 -43.31 -32.05 19.02
N SER A 21 -42.35 -31.19 19.38
CA SER A 21 -42.35 -29.87 20.02
C SER A 21 -40.96 -29.22 19.90
N VAL A 22 -40.95 -27.96 19.46
CA VAL A 22 -40.15 -26.79 19.88
C VAL A 22 -38.82 -27.01 20.64
N LEU A 23 -37.71 -26.58 20.04
CA LEU A 23 -36.47 -26.20 20.74
C LEU A 23 -36.09 -24.73 20.40
N LEU A 24 -36.08 -23.95 21.48
CA LEU A 24 -35.77 -22.54 21.74
C LEU A 24 -34.41 -22.10 21.13
N ARG A 25 -34.18 -20.95 20.47
CA ARG A 25 -34.32 -19.51 20.84
C ARG A 25 -33.92 -19.19 22.28
N GLU A 26 -32.69 -18.70 22.49
CA GLU A 26 -32.45 -17.32 22.92
C GLU A 26 -30.96 -17.00 23.07
N LYS A 27 -30.60 -15.82 22.57
CA LYS A 27 -29.26 -15.25 22.49
C LYS A 27 -29.37 -13.91 23.21
N ASN A 28 -28.75 -13.76 24.39
CA ASN A 28 -27.99 -12.56 24.79
C ASN A 28 -27.70 -12.50 26.30
N ARG A 29 -26.38 -12.60 26.58
CA ARG A 29 -25.57 -11.82 27.52
C ARG A 29 -26.15 -11.42 28.90
N THR A 30 -25.79 -12.24 29.87
CA THR A 30 -25.04 -11.90 31.11
C THR A 30 -24.83 -10.42 31.50
N THR A 31 -25.47 -10.08 32.64
CA THR A 31 -24.90 -9.50 33.89
C THR A 31 -24.32 -8.07 33.90
N MET A 32 -25.02 -7.14 34.58
CA MET A 32 -24.67 -6.69 35.94
C MET A 32 -25.79 -5.82 36.57
N ASN A 33 -26.25 -6.23 37.74
CA ASN A 33 -27.13 -5.47 38.65
C ASN A 33 -26.28 -4.56 39.55
N ILE A 34 -26.66 -3.29 39.70
CA ILE A 34 -26.54 -2.53 40.97
C ILE A 34 -27.78 -1.63 41.12
N LEU A 35 -28.59 -1.93 42.15
CA LEU A 35 -29.65 -1.09 42.72
C LEU A 35 -29.06 0.22 43.27
N ILE A 36 -29.82 1.33 43.27
CA ILE A 36 -30.20 2.10 44.48
C ILE A 36 -31.16 3.26 44.15
N LEU A 37 -32.26 3.24 44.92
CA LEU A 37 -33.29 4.20 45.30
C LEU A 37 -33.49 5.56 44.59
N LEU A 38 -34.76 5.76 44.20
CA LEU A 38 -35.47 7.03 44.02
C LEU A 38 -35.57 7.83 45.33
N VAL A 39 -35.20 9.11 45.29
CA VAL A 39 -35.66 10.17 46.22
C VAL A 39 -36.26 11.31 45.38
N LEU A 40 -37.45 11.74 45.79
CA LEU A 40 -38.31 12.73 45.14
C LEU A 40 -37.92 14.19 45.51
N LEU A 41 -38.36 15.12 44.64
CA LEU A 41 -38.74 16.54 44.83
C LEU A 41 -37.81 17.63 44.25
N GLY A 42 -38.36 18.39 43.28
CA GLY A 42 -37.94 19.77 42.97
C GLY A 42 -37.92 20.15 41.47
N PRO A 43 -38.65 21.19 41.01
CA PRO A 43 -38.83 21.52 39.60
C PRO A 43 -37.65 22.34 39.05
N GLY A 44 -37.14 21.92 37.90
CA GLY A 44 -36.07 22.64 37.20
C GLY A 44 -35.78 21.95 35.89
N LEU A 45 -36.64 22.16 34.89
CA LEU A 45 -36.30 21.89 33.49
C LEU A 45 -35.18 22.87 33.09
N ALA A 46 -33.94 22.52 33.42
CA ALA A 46 -32.80 22.98 32.65
C ALA A 46 -32.81 22.17 31.35
N VAL A 47 -33.19 22.83 30.26
CA VAL A 47 -33.03 22.29 28.91
C VAL A 47 -31.53 22.10 28.68
N ALA A 48 -31.09 20.84 28.62
CA ALA A 48 -29.78 20.50 28.10
C ALA A 48 -29.81 20.79 26.59
N GLN A 49 -29.31 21.96 26.17
CA GLN A 49 -28.99 22.20 24.76
C GLN A 49 -27.87 21.23 24.35
N TYR A 50 -28.20 20.35 23.40
CA TYR A 50 -27.35 19.31 22.86
C TYR A 50 -26.33 19.94 21.89
N GLU A 51 -25.04 19.61 21.99
CA GLU A 51 -23.95 20.09 21.11
C GLU A 51 -24.09 19.66 19.62
N GLU A 52 -25.11 18.87 19.25
CA GLU A 52 -25.17 18.20 17.94
C GLU A 52 -25.87 18.99 16.82
N ASP A 53 -26.71 19.99 17.16
CA ASP A 53 -27.41 20.80 16.15
C ASP A 53 -26.66 22.12 15.82
N VAL A 54 -25.55 22.39 16.52
CA VAL A 54 -24.74 23.62 16.40
C VAL A 54 -24.29 23.87 14.96
N GLN A 55 -24.02 22.81 14.19
CA GLN A 55 -23.60 22.95 12.79
C GLN A 55 -24.72 23.50 11.90
N CYS A 56 -25.96 23.01 12.07
CA CYS A 56 -27.10 23.50 11.32
C CYS A 56 -27.50 24.91 11.76
N GLU A 57 -27.54 25.16 13.07
CA GLU A 57 -27.90 26.47 13.63
C GLU A 57 -26.89 27.57 13.24
N SER A 58 -25.60 27.22 13.12
CA SER A 58 -24.56 28.16 12.66
C SER A 58 -24.72 28.63 11.21
N GLU A 59 -25.53 27.92 10.42
CA GLU A 59 -25.87 28.25 9.05
C GLU A 59 -27.29 28.83 8.92
N GLU A 60 -27.88 29.26 10.04
CA GLU A 60 -29.28 29.74 10.12
C GLU A 60 -30.30 28.68 9.66
N GLY A 61 -29.90 27.41 9.66
CA GLY A 61 -30.75 26.28 9.29
C GLY A 61 -31.57 25.75 10.46
N VAL A 62 -32.63 25.02 10.12
CA VAL A 62 -33.50 24.35 11.09
C VAL A 62 -33.39 22.84 10.92
N CYS A 63 -33.01 22.14 11.99
CA CYS A 63 -32.99 20.68 12.01
C CYS A 63 -34.41 20.12 12.09
N GLN A 64 -34.90 19.57 10.98
CA GLN A 64 -36.24 19.01 10.87
C GLN A 64 -36.24 17.70 10.08
N TYR A 65 -37.33 16.94 10.14
CA TYR A 65 -37.42 15.69 9.38
C TYR A 65 -37.55 15.98 7.88
N ASN A 66 -36.96 15.15 7.03
CA ASN A 66 -36.95 15.32 5.57
C ASN A 66 -38.32 15.08 4.90
N ASN A 67 -39.33 14.67 5.68
CA ASN A 67 -40.73 14.61 5.26
C ASN A 67 -41.50 15.90 5.54
N GLU A 68 -40.91 16.83 6.29
CA GLU A 68 -41.48 18.17 6.53
C GLU A 68 -41.21 19.08 5.33
N THR A 69 -41.98 20.16 5.20
CA THR A 69 -41.78 21.10 4.10
C THR A 69 -40.60 22.01 4.43
N CYS A 70 -39.56 21.98 3.60
CA CYS A 70 -38.42 22.88 3.70
C CYS A 70 -38.53 23.98 2.65
N ASN A 71 -38.36 25.24 3.06
CA ASN A 71 -38.41 26.40 2.17
C ASN A 71 -37.09 26.59 1.36
N GLY A 72 -36.19 25.60 1.44
CA GLY A 72 -34.97 25.53 0.63
C GLY A 72 -34.48 24.09 0.44
N THR A 73 -33.26 23.78 0.88
CA THR A 73 -32.62 22.47 0.64
C THR A 73 -32.22 21.77 1.94
N TYR A 74 -32.25 20.44 1.91
CA TYR A 74 -31.84 19.61 3.04
C TYR A 74 -30.37 19.21 2.93
N GLU A 75 -29.62 19.41 4.01
CA GLU A 75 -28.23 18.99 4.17
C GLU A 75 -28.09 17.85 5.19
N LEU A 76 -27.37 16.80 4.80
CA LEU A 76 -27.15 15.59 5.59
C LEU A 76 -26.02 15.78 6.62
N GLY A 77 -26.18 15.20 7.81
CA GLY A 77 -25.10 15.07 8.79
C GLY A 77 -24.77 16.33 9.59
N LYS A 78 -25.63 17.37 9.52
CA LYS A 78 -25.49 18.63 10.28
C LYS A 78 -26.43 18.71 11.50
N CYS A 79 -27.29 17.70 11.67
CA CYS A 79 -28.23 17.59 12.77
C CYS A 79 -27.94 16.32 13.55
N GLY A 80 -28.07 16.38 14.87
CA GLY A 80 -28.04 15.20 15.74
C GLY A 80 -29.24 14.29 15.49
N GLY A 81 -29.09 13.01 15.79
CA GLY A 81 -30.18 12.03 15.69
C GLY A 81 -30.24 11.24 14.37
N PRO A 82 -31.43 10.73 13.98
CA PRO A 82 -31.57 9.77 12.89
C PRO A 82 -31.37 10.42 11.50
N ILE A 83 -31.07 9.61 10.47
CA ILE A 83 -30.66 10.09 9.13
C ILE A 83 -31.74 10.87 8.36
N ASP A 84 -32.99 10.71 8.77
CA ASP A 84 -34.14 11.45 8.27
C ASP A 84 -34.29 12.83 8.93
N ARG A 85 -33.56 13.13 10.00
CA ARG A 85 -33.44 14.46 10.59
C ARG A 85 -32.27 15.20 9.92
N GLN A 86 -32.62 16.17 9.07
CA GLN A 86 -31.68 16.86 8.20
C GLN A 86 -31.80 18.38 8.38
N CYS A 87 -30.74 19.11 8.03
CA CYS A 87 -30.72 20.56 8.19
C CYS A 87 -31.44 21.20 7.00
N CYS A 88 -32.58 21.84 7.24
CA CYS A 88 -33.27 22.64 6.23
C CYS A 88 -32.65 24.04 6.17
N LEU A 89 -32.08 24.39 5.01
CA LEU A 89 -31.52 25.71 4.73
C LEU A 89 -32.41 26.41 3.70
N GLU A 90 -33.02 27.53 4.05
CA GLU A 90 -33.81 28.32 3.09
C GLU A 90 -32.91 28.83 1.96
N ASN A 91 -33.35 28.66 0.70
CA ASN A 91 -32.52 28.97 -0.46
C ASN A 91 -32.14 30.45 -0.50
N ALA A 92 -30.86 30.72 -0.26
CA ALA A 92 -30.22 31.98 -0.61
C ALA A 92 -30.39 32.23 -2.13
N ASN A 93 -31.13 33.29 -2.45
CA ASN A 93 -31.45 33.74 -3.80
C ASN A 93 -30.20 33.82 -4.73
N PRO A 94 -30.18 33.16 -5.91
CA PRO A 94 -29.04 33.17 -6.83
C PRO A 94 -28.77 34.54 -7.50
N LEU A 95 -29.62 35.54 -7.30
CA LEU A 95 -29.49 36.89 -7.88
C LEU A 95 -29.08 37.97 -6.86
N ARG A 96 -28.59 37.58 -5.67
CA ARG A 96 -27.93 38.49 -4.72
C ARG A 96 -26.41 38.37 -4.67
N TYR A 97 -25.79 37.67 -5.63
CA TYR A 97 -24.35 37.71 -5.86
C TYR A 97 -23.96 38.70 -6.97
N SER A 98 -24.50 39.92 -6.89
CA SER A 98 -23.92 41.08 -7.57
C SER A 98 -23.79 42.20 -6.55
N LEU A 99 -22.54 42.49 -6.19
CA LEU A 99 -22.10 43.69 -5.46
C LEU A 99 -22.63 43.86 -4.03
N GLN A 100 -22.22 42.97 -3.13
CA GLN A 100 -21.74 43.41 -1.81
C GLN A 100 -20.84 42.34 -1.21
N LEU A 101 -19.53 42.55 -1.38
CA LEU A 101 -18.50 41.94 -0.56
C LEU A 101 -18.86 42.20 0.93
N PRO A 102 -18.74 41.23 1.84
CA PRO A 102 -18.65 41.56 3.26
C PRO A 102 -17.52 42.60 3.44
N PRO A 103 -17.65 43.56 4.38
CA PRO A 103 -16.58 44.53 4.65
C PRO A 103 -15.34 43.88 5.28
N TYR A 104 -15.32 42.55 5.39
CA TYR A 104 -14.13 41.76 5.53
C TYR A 104 -13.92 41.01 4.23
N GLY A 105 -13.02 41.52 3.39
CA GLY A 105 -12.36 40.65 2.42
C GLY A 105 -11.92 39.38 3.16
N HIS A 106 -11.93 38.22 2.50
CA HIS A 106 -11.10 37.11 2.96
C HIS A 106 -9.70 37.68 3.10
N VAL A 107 -9.36 38.09 4.32
CA VAL A 107 -8.01 38.50 4.65
C VAL A 107 -7.24 37.23 4.34
N ILE A 108 -6.39 37.29 3.33
CA ILE A 108 -5.35 36.28 3.12
C ILE A 108 -4.57 36.30 4.42
N THR A 109 -5.02 35.48 5.38
CA THR A 109 -4.47 35.48 6.72
C THR A 109 -3.17 34.75 6.51
N GLN A 110 -2.07 35.49 6.45
CA GLN A 110 -0.77 34.88 6.22
C GLN A 110 -0.57 33.82 7.28
N CYS A 111 -0.53 32.56 6.85
CA CYS A 111 -0.34 31.46 7.76
C CYS A 111 0.99 31.66 8.49
N LYS A 112 0.89 31.79 9.82
CA LYS A 112 2.08 31.78 10.67
C LYS A 112 2.83 30.50 10.39
N GLN A 113 4.14 30.62 10.25
CA GLN A 113 4.97 29.46 10.06
C GLN A 113 5.09 28.72 11.40
N GLY A 114 5.03 27.38 11.36
CA GLY A 114 5.22 26.54 12.53
C GLY A 114 6.60 25.91 12.53
N ASP A 115 7.21 25.78 13.71
CA ASP A 115 8.56 25.23 13.89
C ASP A 115 8.71 23.83 13.27
N PHE A 116 7.68 22.98 13.38
CA PHE A 116 7.67 21.65 12.77
C PHE A 116 7.63 21.69 11.24
N CYS A 117 6.89 22.63 10.64
CA CYS A 117 6.86 22.78 9.19
C CYS A 117 8.19 23.36 8.67
N GLN A 118 8.73 24.35 9.38
CA GLN A 118 9.99 25.01 9.04
C GLN A 118 11.22 24.13 9.22
N SER A 119 11.24 23.25 10.24
CA SER A 119 12.33 22.28 10.43
C SER A 119 12.45 21.27 9.26
N LEU A 120 11.38 21.11 8.47
CA LEU A 120 11.41 20.36 7.20
C LEU A 120 11.76 21.23 6.00
N GLY A 121 12.07 22.52 6.18
CA GLY A 121 12.26 23.48 5.08
C GLY A 121 10.98 23.79 4.29
N GLU A 122 9.81 23.47 4.86
CA GLU A 122 8.52 23.65 4.21
C GLU A 122 7.78 24.89 4.71
N LYS A 123 6.66 25.21 4.06
CA LYS A 123 5.85 26.39 4.37
C LYS A 123 4.41 26.05 4.71
N CYS A 124 3.91 26.72 5.75
CA CYS A 124 2.50 26.78 6.07
C CYS A 124 1.77 27.60 5.00
N GLN A 125 0.72 27.03 4.44
CA GLN A 125 -0.11 27.62 3.40
C GLN A 125 -1.58 27.51 3.78
N ASP A 126 -2.35 28.49 3.34
CA ASP A 126 -3.80 28.50 3.48
C ASP A 126 -4.42 27.60 2.41
N ILE A 127 -5.10 26.54 2.84
CA ILE A 127 -5.72 25.56 1.93
C ILE A 127 -6.92 26.13 1.15
N TRP A 128 -7.49 27.25 1.60
CA TRP A 128 -8.61 27.92 0.92
C TRP A 128 -8.16 28.94 -0.11
N ASN A 129 -6.87 29.30 -0.12
CA ASN A 129 -6.34 30.24 -1.09
C ASN A 129 -6.13 29.54 -2.45
N PRO A 130 -6.92 29.88 -3.49
CA PRO A 130 -6.85 29.19 -4.80
C PRO A 130 -5.53 29.45 -5.54
N ASN A 131 -4.79 30.50 -5.16
CA ASN A 131 -3.50 30.88 -5.75
C ASN A 131 -2.31 30.17 -5.07
N LEU A 132 -2.50 29.59 -3.89
CA LEU A 132 -1.48 28.86 -3.15
C LEU A 132 -1.75 27.36 -3.23
N LYS A 133 -1.44 26.76 -4.39
CA LYS A 133 -1.52 25.30 -4.55
C LYS A 133 -0.24 24.63 -4.09
N CYS A 134 -0.35 23.74 -3.12
CA CYS A 134 0.74 22.84 -2.76
C CYS A 134 1.00 21.83 -3.88
N SER A 135 2.23 21.77 -4.37
CA SER A 135 2.67 20.77 -5.36
C SER A 135 2.77 19.36 -4.76
N GLY A 136 2.79 19.24 -3.44
CA GLY A 136 2.84 17.97 -2.71
C GLY A 136 1.57 17.71 -1.91
N LYS A 137 1.68 17.52 -0.59
CA LYS A 137 0.54 17.21 0.28
C LYS A 137 0.49 18.11 1.49
N TYR A 138 -0.72 18.57 1.79
CA TYR A 138 -0.99 19.26 3.04
C TYR A 138 -0.97 18.30 4.23
N ARG A 139 -0.25 18.69 5.28
CA ARG A 139 -0.26 18.00 6.57
C ARG A 139 -0.85 18.91 7.64
N PRO A 140 -2.00 18.54 8.24
CA PRO A 140 -2.62 19.32 9.30
C PRO A 140 -1.79 19.23 10.60
N LYS A 141 -2.04 20.16 11.54
CA LYS A 141 -1.41 20.22 12.87
C LYS A 141 0.11 20.43 12.88
N MET A 142 0.69 20.86 11.75
CA MET A 142 2.11 21.23 11.65
C MET A 142 2.35 22.74 11.61
N CYS A 143 1.27 23.50 11.57
CA CYS A 143 1.24 24.94 11.58
C CYS A 143 0.42 25.38 12.80
N PRO A 144 0.71 26.56 13.38
CA PRO A 144 -0.14 27.16 14.40
C PRO A 144 -1.57 27.31 13.87
N GLU A 145 -2.54 27.35 14.77
CA GLU A 145 -3.91 27.72 14.43
C GLU A 145 -3.94 29.01 13.60
N PRO A 146 -4.90 29.14 12.67
CA PRO A 146 -6.13 28.33 12.48
C PRO A 146 -5.97 27.04 11.63
N GLY A 147 -6.90 26.08 11.77
CA GLY A 147 -6.81 24.74 11.15
C GLY A 147 -6.77 24.67 9.61
N HIS A 148 -7.12 25.77 8.91
CA HIS A 148 -6.95 25.90 7.46
C HIS A 148 -5.50 26.20 7.05
N CYS A 149 -4.65 26.62 7.99
CA CYS A 149 -3.20 26.71 7.78
C CYS A 149 -2.58 25.33 7.92
N GLN A 150 -2.15 24.75 6.80
CA GLN A 150 -1.53 23.42 6.77
C GLN A 150 -0.14 23.48 6.17
N CYS A 151 0.74 22.59 6.60
CA CYS A 151 2.09 22.54 6.08
C CYS A 151 2.07 21.89 4.70
N CYS A 152 2.54 22.60 3.68
CA CYS A 152 2.70 22.03 2.35
C CYS A 152 3.98 21.20 2.31
N LEU A 153 3.86 19.88 2.39
CA LEU A 153 5.00 18.97 2.24
C LEU A 153 5.25 18.73 0.74
N ARG A 154 6.33 19.30 0.22
CA ARG A 154 6.78 19.09 -1.16
C ARG A 154 7.54 17.79 -1.27
N CYS A 155 7.92 17.44 -2.50
CA CYS A 155 8.74 16.27 -2.71
C CYS A 155 10.18 16.59 -2.27
N GLN A 156 10.61 15.92 -1.22
CA GLN A 156 11.96 16.06 -0.67
C GLN A 156 12.64 14.71 -0.60
N GLU A 157 13.96 14.73 -0.60
CA GLU A 157 14.78 13.55 -0.39
C GLU A 157 14.55 12.92 0.98
N ASP A 158 14.62 11.59 1.04
CA ASP A 158 14.39 10.80 2.26
C ASP A 158 15.49 9.76 2.41
N GLU A 159 16.01 9.60 3.62
CA GLU A 159 17.05 8.60 3.91
C GLU A 159 16.58 7.16 3.63
N ARG A 160 15.29 6.86 3.74
CA ARG A 160 14.73 5.57 3.37
C ARG A 160 14.86 5.33 1.87
N CYS A 161 14.64 6.37 1.05
CA CYS A 161 14.78 6.32 -0.40
C CYS A 161 16.25 6.21 -0.82
N LYS A 162 17.13 7.02 -0.23
CA LYS A 162 18.58 6.97 -0.51
C LYS A 162 19.19 5.63 -0.12
N LYS A 163 18.76 5.00 0.98
CA LYS A 163 19.25 3.69 1.43
C LYS A 163 19.01 2.55 0.44
N VAL A 164 18.05 2.70 -0.47
CA VAL A 164 17.81 1.74 -1.57
C VAL A 164 18.42 2.21 -2.89
N GLY A 165 19.23 3.28 -2.88
CA GLY A 165 19.84 3.90 -4.04
C GLY A 165 18.89 4.73 -4.89
N GLY A 166 17.70 5.04 -4.37
CA GLY A 166 16.72 5.86 -5.07
C GLY A 166 16.84 7.35 -4.76
N SER A 167 16.10 8.14 -5.52
CA SER A 167 15.90 9.57 -5.34
C SER A 167 14.41 9.91 -5.30
N CYS A 168 14.02 10.84 -4.42
CA CYS A 168 12.65 11.28 -4.30
C CYS A 168 12.31 12.28 -5.40
N GLN A 169 11.31 11.95 -6.22
CA GLN A 169 10.88 12.83 -7.29
C GLN A 169 9.38 12.73 -7.55
N TYR A 170 8.83 13.74 -8.21
CA TYR A 170 7.43 13.73 -8.62
C TYR A 170 7.19 12.71 -9.74
N ASN A 171 6.04 12.03 -9.71
CA ASN A 171 5.68 10.96 -10.65
C ASN A 171 5.60 11.42 -12.11
N ASN A 172 5.44 12.72 -12.36
CA ASN A 172 5.46 13.31 -13.70
C ASN A 172 6.87 13.40 -14.30
N TYR A 173 7.92 13.25 -13.48
CA TYR A 173 9.28 13.13 -13.98
C TYR A 173 9.56 11.70 -14.46
N LYS A 174 10.43 11.59 -15.45
CA LYS A 174 10.86 10.28 -15.96
C LYS A 174 11.71 9.58 -14.91
N CYS A 175 11.29 8.40 -14.48
CA CYS A 175 12.10 7.50 -13.65
C CYS A 175 12.79 6.47 -14.54
N HIS A 176 14.12 6.37 -14.46
CA HIS A 176 14.91 5.36 -15.19
C HIS A 176 14.91 3.99 -14.50
N GLY A 177 14.16 3.84 -13.42
CA GLY A 177 13.93 2.59 -12.73
C GLY A 177 12.46 2.44 -12.36
N ILE A 178 12.16 2.19 -11.09
CA ILE A 178 10.80 1.88 -10.62
C ILE A 178 10.41 2.83 -9.50
N TYR A 179 9.19 3.36 -9.59
CA TYR A 179 8.63 4.16 -8.52
C TYR A 179 8.16 3.31 -7.36
N LYS A 180 8.59 3.68 -6.14
CA LYS A 180 8.15 3.06 -4.90
C LYS A 180 7.39 4.05 -4.04
N PRO A 181 6.12 3.77 -3.71
CA PRO A 181 5.30 4.65 -2.89
C PRO A 181 5.78 4.65 -1.44
N GLN A 182 5.42 5.70 -0.70
CA GLN A 182 5.62 5.83 0.76
C GLN A 182 7.08 5.82 1.26
N MET A 183 8.04 5.96 0.35
CA MET A 183 9.46 6.07 0.69
C MET A 183 9.98 7.50 0.72
N CYS A 184 9.16 8.47 0.35
CA CYS A 184 9.48 9.89 0.32
C CYS A 184 8.41 10.69 1.08
N PRO A 185 8.78 11.81 1.73
CA PRO A 185 7.85 12.78 2.24
C PRO A 185 7.08 13.46 1.10
N GLY A 186 5.87 13.91 1.39
CA GLY A 186 5.01 14.59 0.43
C GLY A 186 3.73 13.80 0.08
N GLY A 187 3.16 14.15 -1.07
CA GLY A 187 1.90 13.57 -1.55
C GLY A 187 2.04 12.25 -2.29
N LYS A 188 0.91 11.67 -2.72
CA LYS A 188 0.88 10.44 -3.54
C LYS A 188 1.68 10.57 -4.84
N ASN A 189 1.87 11.80 -5.30
CA ASN A 189 2.62 12.18 -6.49
C ASN A 189 4.13 12.31 -6.25
N CYS A 190 4.64 12.17 -5.02
CA CYS A 190 6.08 12.11 -4.72
C CYS A 190 6.44 10.69 -4.32
N GLN A 191 7.28 10.03 -5.11
CA GLN A 191 7.66 8.65 -4.90
C GLN A 191 9.16 8.47 -5.07
N CYS A 192 9.69 7.41 -4.47
CA CYS A 192 11.10 7.09 -4.58
C CYS A 192 11.34 6.42 -5.93
N CYS A 193 12.06 7.09 -6.83
CA CYS A 193 12.53 6.48 -8.05
C CYS A 193 13.79 5.66 -7.73
N VAL A 194 13.68 4.34 -7.77
CA VAL A 194 14.78 3.44 -7.41
C VAL A 194 15.38 2.79 -8.66
N PRO A 195 16.71 2.59 -8.75
CA PRO A 195 17.34 1.96 -9.89
C PRO A 195 16.77 0.57 -10.19
N LYS A 196 16.54 0.30 -11.47
CA LYS A 196 16.21 -1.04 -11.96
C LYS A 196 17.49 -1.75 -12.41
N TRP A 197 17.64 -2.99 -12.02
CA TRP A 197 18.75 -3.83 -12.46
C TRP A 197 18.55 -4.27 -13.91
N LYS A 198 19.66 -4.31 -14.66
CA LYS A 198 19.66 -4.88 -16.01
C LYS A 198 19.39 -6.40 -15.95
N PRO A 199 18.90 -6.98 -17.06
CA PRO A 199 18.78 -8.42 -17.17
C PRO A 199 20.11 -9.12 -16.90
N PHE A 200 20.10 -10.14 -16.05
CA PHE A 200 21.31 -10.93 -15.79
C PHE A 200 21.64 -11.84 -16.98
N CYS A 201 20.64 -12.48 -17.56
CA CYS A 201 20.86 -13.53 -18.54
C CYS A 201 20.81 -12.99 -19.95
N HIS A 202 21.87 -13.27 -20.73
CA HIS A 202 21.99 -12.76 -22.08
C HIS A 202 20.81 -13.20 -22.96
N GLY A 203 20.33 -12.29 -23.80
CA GLY A 203 19.17 -12.50 -24.66
C GLY A 203 17.82 -12.25 -23.97
N GLN A 204 17.81 -12.07 -22.65
CA GLN A 204 16.60 -11.65 -21.93
C GLN A 204 16.50 -10.13 -21.85
N VAL A 205 15.28 -9.61 -22.02
CA VAL A 205 14.98 -8.17 -21.91
C VAL A 205 14.47 -7.77 -20.52
N VAL A 206 14.07 -8.74 -19.70
CA VAL A 206 13.57 -8.58 -18.33
C VAL A 206 14.03 -9.72 -17.45
N ASN A 207 14.12 -9.49 -16.14
CA ASN A 207 14.46 -10.53 -15.15
C ASN A 207 13.20 -11.29 -14.76
N VAL A 208 13.01 -12.50 -15.29
CA VAL A 208 11.83 -13.32 -14.95
C VAL A 208 12.13 -14.19 -13.74
N VAL A 209 11.33 -14.05 -12.68
CA VAL A 209 11.46 -14.89 -11.47
C VAL A 209 10.91 -16.29 -11.75
N ARG A 210 11.66 -17.32 -11.35
CA ARG A 210 11.24 -18.72 -11.46
C ARG A 210 9.96 -18.95 -10.67
N GLY A 211 9.03 -19.68 -11.29
CA GLY A 211 7.77 -20.11 -10.69
C GLY A 211 7.95 -21.17 -9.59
N CYS A 212 6.96 -22.06 -9.48
CA CYS A 212 6.95 -23.14 -8.50
C CYS A 212 6.89 -24.49 -9.21
N GLU A 213 7.78 -25.39 -8.83
CA GLU A 213 7.81 -26.77 -9.30
C GLU A 213 7.66 -27.69 -8.09
N GLY A 214 6.71 -28.63 -8.13
CA GLY A 214 6.28 -29.38 -6.94
C GLY A 214 7.42 -29.99 -6.09
N LYS A 215 8.40 -30.64 -6.72
CA LYS A 215 9.54 -31.25 -6.02
C LYS A 215 10.68 -30.28 -5.65
N TYR A 216 10.74 -29.10 -6.28
CA TYR A 216 11.87 -28.15 -6.12
C TYR A 216 11.50 -26.86 -5.40
N GLY A 217 10.20 -26.64 -5.15
CA GLY A 217 9.68 -25.42 -4.54
C GLY A 217 9.73 -24.21 -5.48
N CYS A 218 9.49 -23.03 -4.91
CA CYS A 218 9.31 -21.78 -5.65
C CYS A 218 10.55 -20.89 -5.68
N GLY A 219 10.74 -20.12 -6.76
CA GLY A 219 11.88 -19.21 -6.94
C GLY A 219 11.80 -17.87 -6.22
N HIS A 220 10.67 -17.53 -5.61
CA HIS A 220 10.45 -16.22 -4.98
C HIS A 220 11.20 -16.08 -3.64
N TYR A 221 11.54 -14.85 -3.27
CA TYR A 221 12.09 -14.54 -1.95
C TYR A 221 11.13 -15.00 -0.83
N LYS A 222 11.71 -15.51 0.26
CA LYS A 222 11.01 -16.09 1.42
C LYS A 222 10.11 -17.30 1.13
N SER A 223 10.15 -17.88 -0.07
CA SER A 223 9.46 -19.13 -0.37
C SER A 223 9.85 -20.25 0.61
N PRO A 224 8.92 -21.13 1.02
CA PRO A 224 9.22 -22.24 1.93
C PRO A 224 10.33 -23.15 1.39
N ARG A 225 11.16 -23.66 2.30
CA ARG A 225 12.18 -24.69 2.07
C ARG A 225 12.18 -25.68 3.24
N PRO A 226 12.62 -26.94 3.04
CA PRO A 226 12.69 -27.93 4.13
C PRO A 226 13.49 -27.46 5.36
N HIS A 227 14.50 -26.61 5.16
CA HIS A 227 15.38 -26.12 6.22
C HIS A 227 15.27 -24.60 6.44
N GLY A 228 14.12 -24.00 6.11
CA GLY A 228 13.87 -22.58 6.37
C GLY A 228 13.18 -21.87 5.21
N LYS A 229 13.73 -20.72 4.80
CA LYS A 229 13.17 -19.88 3.75
C LYS A 229 14.18 -19.66 2.64
N HIS A 230 13.68 -19.44 1.44
CA HIS A 230 14.49 -19.02 0.30
C HIS A 230 14.99 -17.58 0.51
N MET A 231 16.30 -17.41 0.68
CA MET A 231 16.88 -16.11 1.06
C MET A 231 17.34 -15.25 -0.12
N GLY A 232 17.00 -15.66 -1.34
CA GLY A 232 17.24 -14.94 -2.57
C GLY A 232 16.07 -15.10 -3.53
N VAL A 233 16.31 -14.76 -4.79
CA VAL A 233 15.37 -14.92 -5.89
C VAL A 233 16.04 -15.72 -6.99
N ASP A 234 15.32 -16.69 -7.53
CA ASP A 234 15.77 -17.51 -8.65
C ASP A 234 15.30 -16.83 -9.94
N ILE A 235 16.25 -16.37 -10.77
CA ILE A 235 15.94 -15.70 -12.06
C ILE A 235 16.16 -16.70 -13.18
N ILE A 236 15.12 -16.93 -13.97
CA ILE A 236 15.11 -17.93 -15.06
C ILE A 236 16.26 -17.64 -16.01
N CYS A 237 17.08 -18.66 -16.27
CA CYS A 237 18.29 -18.54 -17.06
C CYS A 237 18.64 -19.92 -17.61
N PRO A 238 18.72 -20.10 -18.94
CA PRO A 238 19.08 -21.40 -19.50
C PRO A 238 20.51 -21.82 -19.12
N ASP A 239 20.73 -23.12 -18.90
CA ASP A 239 22.07 -23.66 -18.62
C ASP A 239 23.07 -23.25 -19.72
N GLY A 240 24.29 -22.89 -19.32
CA GLY A 240 25.33 -22.40 -20.23
C GLY A 240 25.13 -20.96 -20.73
N SER A 241 24.03 -20.29 -20.38
CA SER A 241 23.80 -18.90 -20.78
C SER A 241 24.86 -17.97 -20.22
N ARG A 242 25.25 -16.98 -21.03
CA ARG A 242 26.10 -15.88 -20.56
C ARG A 242 25.34 -15.06 -19.52
N VAL A 243 26.01 -14.76 -18.42
CA VAL A 243 25.52 -13.93 -17.33
C VAL A 243 26.26 -12.60 -17.34
N ASN A 244 25.52 -11.51 -17.31
CA ASN A 244 25.98 -10.13 -17.32
C ASN A 244 25.79 -9.49 -15.93
N ALA A 245 26.58 -8.45 -15.65
CA ALA A 245 26.43 -7.66 -14.44
C ALA A 245 25.14 -6.81 -14.50
N PRO A 246 24.24 -6.91 -13.51
CA PRO A 246 22.99 -6.14 -13.48
C PRO A 246 23.18 -4.63 -13.27
N PHE A 247 24.33 -4.24 -12.73
CA PHE A 247 24.70 -2.86 -12.42
C PHE A 247 26.22 -2.71 -12.42
N LYS A 248 26.69 -1.45 -12.54
CA LYS A 248 28.11 -1.12 -12.39
C LYS A 248 28.56 -1.31 -10.94
N GLY A 249 29.70 -1.96 -10.76
CA GLY A 249 30.26 -2.23 -9.44
C GLY A 249 31.60 -2.93 -9.50
N GLU A 250 31.91 -3.66 -8.44
CA GLU A 250 33.15 -4.39 -8.28
C GLU A 250 32.85 -5.82 -7.85
N LEU A 251 33.53 -6.78 -8.48
CA LEU A 251 33.51 -8.16 -8.05
C LEU A 251 34.40 -8.29 -6.80
N LYS A 252 33.85 -8.84 -5.72
CA LYS A 252 34.47 -8.90 -4.39
C LYS A 252 34.91 -10.30 -3.97
N GLY A 253 35.02 -11.22 -4.93
CA GLY A 253 35.48 -12.58 -4.70
C GLY A 253 34.39 -13.64 -4.86
N TRP A 254 34.74 -14.85 -4.42
CA TRP A 254 33.96 -16.06 -4.63
C TRP A 254 32.73 -16.09 -3.72
N ALA A 255 31.61 -16.57 -4.25
CA ALA A 255 30.38 -16.82 -3.51
C ALA A 255 29.97 -18.29 -3.66
N ARG A 256 29.85 -19.03 -2.55
CA ARG A 256 29.42 -20.43 -2.55
C ARG A 256 28.02 -20.58 -1.96
N ALA A 257 27.14 -21.26 -2.67
CA ALA A 257 25.78 -21.56 -2.21
C ALA A 257 25.77 -22.73 -1.20
N TYR A 258 26.70 -23.67 -1.34
CA TYR A 258 26.72 -24.92 -0.59
C TYR A 258 28.01 -25.10 0.20
N LYS A 259 27.88 -25.68 1.40
CA LYS A 259 29.02 -26.10 2.23
C LYS A 259 29.79 -27.26 1.58
N LYS A 260 29.05 -28.25 1.07
CA LYS A 260 29.60 -29.39 0.33
C LYS A 260 29.63 -29.05 -1.15
N ASN A 261 30.77 -29.29 -1.79
CA ASN A 261 30.96 -28.99 -3.20
C ASN A 261 30.05 -29.85 -4.09
N ASN A 262 29.53 -29.26 -5.17
CA ASN A 262 28.75 -29.94 -6.21
C ASN A 262 28.98 -29.24 -7.56
N ALA A 263 28.34 -29.73 -8.63
CA ALA A 263 28.58 -29.25 -10.00
C ALA A 263 28.16 -27.80 -10.27
N ILE A 264 27.40 -27.16 -9.38
CA ILE A 264 26.97 -25.76 -9.51
C ILE A 264 27.44 -24.87 -8.35
N ASN A 265 28.33 -25.36 -7.47
CA ASN A 265 28.74 -24.65 -6.26
C ASN A 265 29.81 -23.57 -6.53
N ASP A 266 29.46 -22.63 -7.39
CA ASP A 266 30.27 -21.50 -7.79
C ASP A 266 29.40 -20.23 -7.83
N GLY A 267 30.06 -19.08 -7.86
CA GLY A 267 29.40 -17.79 -7.88
C GLY A 267 30.33 -16.64 -7.53
N VAL A 268 29.79 -15.43 -7.65
CA VAL A 268 30.56 -14.20 -7.43
C VAL A 268 29.78 -13.22 -6.57
N ILE A 269 30.52 -12.45 -5.76
CA ILE A 269 29.99 -11.32 -5.01
C ILE A 269 30.15 -10.07 -5.89
N LEU A 270 29.08 -9.32 -6.11
CA LEU A 270 29.10 -8.05 -6.84
C LEU A 270 28.56 -6.94 -5.93
N SER A 271 29.31 -5.85 -5.77
CA SER A 271 28.87 -4.72 -4.95
C SER A 271 29.25 -3.34 -5.48
N ASN A 272 28.54 -2.32 -5.00
CA ASN A 272 28.89 -0.91 -5.11
C ASN A 272 28.45 -0.20 -3.80
N SER A 273 28.37 1.14 -3.80
CA SER A 273 27.97 1.92 -2.61
C SER A 273 26.54 1.66 -2.12
N VAL A 274 25.68 1.07 -2.96
CA VAL A 274 24.26 0.82 -2.67
C VAL A 274 23.96 -0.67 -2.54
N PHE A 275 24.44 -1.46 -3.49
CA PHE A 275 24.09 -2.87 -3.63
C PHE A 275 25.25 -3.76 -3.21
N CYS A 276 24.93 -4.87 -2.57
CA CYS A 276 25.82 -6.00 -2.39
C CYS A 276 24.99 -7.26 -2.64
N ILE A 277 25.35 -8.01 -3.66
CA ILE A 277 24.67 -9.25 -4.04
C ILE A 277 25.66 -10.40 -4.20
N LYS A 278 25.14 -11.61 -4.03
CA LYS A 278 25.77 -12.86 -4.42
C LYS A 278 25.00 -13.42 -5.60
N ILE A 279 25.72 -13.82 -6.64
CA ILE A 279 25.16 -14.46 -7.83
C ILE A 279 25.71 -15.89 -7.85
N PHE A 280 24.86 -16.87 -7.53
CA PHE A 280 25.27 -18.27 -7.47
C PHE A 280 24.95 -19.03 -8.77
N TYR A 281 25.57 -20.19 -8.87
CA TYR A 281 25.51 -21.13 -10.00
C TYR A 281 26.19 -20.58 -11.25
N VAL A 282 27.07 -19.59 -11.10
CA VAL A 282 27.78 -18.94 -12.20
C VAL A 282 29.26 -19.20 -12.09
N HIS A 283 29.86 -19.70 -13.16
CA HIS A 283 31.30 -19.72 -13.30
C HIS A 283 31.76 -18.37 -13.85
N ALA A 284 32.42 -17.58 -13.01
CA ALA A 284 32.81 -16.23 -13.37
C ALA A 284 34.09 -16.23 -14.21
N HIS A 285 34.16 -15.36 -15.23
CA HIS A 285 35.38 -15.14 -16.02
C HIS A 285 36.55 -14.68 -15.14
N ARG A 286 36.22 -13.91 -14.11
CA ARG A 286 37.10 -13.45 -13.04
C ARG A 286 36.23 -13.18 -11.82
N TYR A 287 36.83 -13.22 -10.64
CA TYR A 287 36.09 -13.05 -9.39
C TYR A 287 36.37 -11.75 -8.65
N THR A 288 37.33 -10.98 -9.12
CA THR A 288 37.69 -9.67 -8.56
C THR A 288 37.80 -8.62 -9.65
N GLY A 289 37.65 -7.35 -9.27
CA GLY A 289 37.85 -6.20 -10.14
C GLY A 289 36.55 -5.54 -10.61
N ALA A 290 36.70 -4.34 -11.19
CA ALA A 290 35.57 -3.52 -11.62
C ALA A 290 34.81 -4.12 -12.81
N VAL A 291 33.50 -3.93 -12.84
CA VAL A 291 32.63 -4.32 -13.96
C VAL A 291 31.63 -3.21 -14.26
N ASN A 292 31.37 -2.99 -15.54
CA ASN A 292 30.31 -2.11 -16.00
C ASN A 292 28.96 -2.83 -15.99
N SER A 293 27.89 -2.05 -15.97
CA SER A 293 26.54 -2.59 -16.17
C SER A 293 26.45 -3.27 -17.54
N ASP A 294 25.75 -4.41 -17.62
CA ASP A 294 25.60 -5.26 -18.81
C ASP A 294 26.91 -5.93 -19.32
N GLN A 295 28.02 -5.76 -18.59
CA GLN A 295 29.26 -6.45 -18.92
C GLN A 295 29.13 -7.95 -18.59
N ALA A 296 29.57 -8.82 -19.50
CA ALA A 296 29.65 -10.26 -19.24
C ALA A 296 30.56 -10.57 -18.04
N ILE A 297 30.04 -11.34 -17.09
CA ILE A 297 30.77 -11.75 -15.87
C ILE A 297 31.02 -13.24 -15.80
N GLY A 298 30.31 -14.05 -16.58
CA GLY A 298 30.52 -15.50 -16.62
C GLY A 298 29.41 -16.24 -17.36
N TYR A 299 29.25 -17.51 -17.02
CA TYR A 299 28.19 -18.37 -17.58
C TYR A 299 27.49 -19.16 -16.48
N LEU A 300 26.19 -19.41 -16.67
CA LEU A 300 25.43 -20.28 -15.81
C LEU A 300 25.94 -21.73 -15.94
N LEU A 301 26.25 -22.35 -14.81
CA LEU A 301 26.62 -23.77 -14.72
C LEU A 301 25.42 -24.66 -15.04
N ASN A 302 25.65 -25.95 -15.27
CA ASN A 302 24.59 -26.89 -15.62
C ASN A 302 23.71 -27.21 -14.39
N VAL A 303 22.63 -26.46 -14.20
CA VAL A 303 21.67 -26.63 -13.09
C VAL A 303 20.92 -27.95 -13.24
N GLN A 304 20.61 -28.37 -14.48
CA GLN A 304 19.93 -29.65 -14.73
C GLN A 304 20.72 -30.85 -14.21
N ARG A 305 22.06 -30.77 -14.18
CA ARG A 305 22.91 -31.84 -13.65
C ARG A 305 22.70 -32.10 -12.16
N VAL A 306 22.34 -31.07 -11.39
CA VAL A 306 22.10 -31.18 -9.94
C VAL A 306 20.62 -31.33 -9.63
N TYR A 307 19.75 -30.67 -10.40
CA TYR A 307 18.30 -30.69 -10.21
C TYR A 307 17.55 -30.99 -11.53
N PRO A 308 17.53 -32.26 -11.99
CA PRO A 308 16.90 -32.62 -13.27
C PRO A 308 15.40 -32.28 -13.34
N GLY A 309 15.02 -31.40 -14.26
CA GLY A 309 13.64 -30.96 -14.47
C GLY A 309 13.21 -29.76 -13.61
N ILE A 310 14.15 -29.06 -12.96
CA ILE A 310 13.89 -27.72 -12.43
C ILE A 310 13.91 -26.72 -13.59
N THR A 311 13.24 -25.57 -13.47
CA THR A 311 13.53 -24.47 -14.40
C THR A 311 14.93 -23.94 -14.10
N SER A 312 15.85 -24.03 -15.07
CA SER A 312 17.22 -23.50 -14.89
C SER A 312 17.18 -22.01 -14.56
N HIS A 313 18.04 -21.60 -13.63
CA HIS A 313 18.06 -20.26 -13.07
C HIS A 313 19.43 -19.92 -12.48
N ILE A 314 19.73 -18.63 -12.39
CA ILE A 314 20.69 -18.12 -11.41
C ILE A 314 19.98 -17.89 -10.08
N HIS A 315 20.68 -18.06 -8.97
CA HIS A 315 20.18 -17.62 -7.66
C HIS A 315 20.85 -16.32 -7.26
N VAL A 316 20.06 -15.28 -7.05
CA VAL A 316 20.53 -13.95 -6.64
C VAL A 316 20.08 -13.66 -5.22
N GLU A 317 21.04 -13.39 -4.34
CA GLU A 317 20.81 -13.09 -2.92
C GLU A 317 21.46 -11.76 -2.55
N MET A 318 20.75 -10.90 -1.82
CA MET A 318 21.39 -9.74 -1.18
C MET A 318 22.39 -10.22 -0.13
N CYS A 319 23.57 -9.60 -0.03
CA CYS A 319 24.57 -9.99 0.98
C CYS A 319 23.99 -10.00 2.39
N ASP A 320 23.14 -9.01 2.70
CA ASP A 320 22.21 -9.05 3.82
C ASP A 320 20.94 -9.81 3.40
N LYS A 321 20.88 -11.07 3.81
CA LYS A 321 19.79 -12.00 3.48
C LYS A 321 18.41 -11.52 3.93
N SER A 322 18.32 -10.59 4.90
CA SER A 322 17.03 -10.05 5.36
C SER A 322 16.35 -9.14 4.34
N LYS A 323 17.10 -8.70 3.31
CA LYS A 323 16.63 -7.79 2.26
C LYS A 323 16.16 -8.56 1.03
N ASP A 324 15.02 -8.13 0.50
CA ASP A 324 14.38 -8.69 -0.69
C ASP A 324 14.93 -8.02 -1.97
N PRO A 325 15.56 -8.76 -2.90
CA PRO A 325 16.06 -8.19 -4.16
C PRO A 325 14.96 -8.02 -5.23
N THR A 326 13.77 -8.60 -5.05
CA THR A 326 12.71 -8.68 -6.08
C THR A 326 12.36 -7.33 -6.68
N PHE A 327 12.34 -6.29 -5.83
CA PHE A 327 11.98 -4.94 -6.23
C PHE A 327 12.94 -4.31 -7.26
N TYR A 328 14.19 -4.76 -7.36
CA TYR A 328 15.13 -4.23 -8.34
C TYR A 328 15.02 -4.93 -9.71
N LEU A 329 14.26 -6.03 -9.79
CA LEU A 329 14.24 -6.89 -10.97
C LEU A 329 13.29 -6.40 -12.06
N ASN A 330 12.09 -5.92 -11.69
CA ASN A 330 11.02 -5.56 -12.62
C ASN A 330 10.26 -4.30 -12.23
#